data_AF-Q64MF1-F1
#
_entry.id   AF-Q64MF1-F1
#
_cell.length_a   1.000
_cell.length_b   1.000
_cell.length_c   1.000
_cell.angle_alpha   90.00
_cell.angle_beta   90.00
_cell.angle_gamma   90.00
#
_symmetry.space_group_name_H-M   'P 1'
#
loop_
_entity.id
_entity.type
_entity.pdbx_description
1 polymer ?
#
loop_
_entity_poly.entity_id
_entity_poly.type
_entity_poly.pdbx_seq_one_letter_code
_entity_poly.pdbx_strand_id
1 'polypeptide(L)'
;MKDYPVFNVYKGLQKPLIFKGFKGKFIYFGAGCVIAGLVLCAVMSMVVSFVWGGITLVVVMFGGLSITAMLQKKGLHNKDKRKGEYIVTRTFQRDNK
;
A
#
# COMPACT_ATOMS: atom_id res chain seq x y z
N MET A 1 8.50 -9.05 41.08
CA MET A 1 8.35 -9.52 39.68
C MET A 1 7.31 -8.60 39.04
N LYS A 2 7.61 -7.94 37.92
CA LYS A 2 6.68 -6.99 37.28
C LYS A 2 5.61 -7.78 36.52
N ASP A 3 4.35 -7.61 36.91
CA ASP A 3 3.20 -8.20 36.22
C ASP A 3 3.10 -7.61 34.80
N TYR A 4 3.27 -8.47 33.79
CA TYR A 4 3.07 -8.09 32.41
C TYR A 4 1.59 -8.33 32.05
N PRO A 5 0.88 -7.32 31.52
CA PRO A 5 -0.50 -7.52 31.08
C PRO A 5 -0.52 -8.56 29.95
N VAL A 6 -1.23 -9.66 30.19
CA VAL A 6 -1.50 -10.71 29.21
C VAL A 6 -2.58 -10.20 28.26
N PHE A 7 -2.21 -9.95 27.00
CA PHE A 7 -3.15 -9.53 25.96
C PHE A 7 -3.72 -10.75 25.24
N ASN A 8 -5.05 -10.88 25.22
CA ASN A 8 -5.72 -11.89 24.42
C ASN A 8 -5.57 -11.55 22.93
N VAL A 9 -4.73 -12.30 22.23
CA VAL A 9 -4.59 -12.20 20.76
C VAL A 9 -5.79 -12.89 20.12
N TYR A 10 -6.79 -12.11 19.72
CA TYR A 10 -7.94 -12.62 18.98
C TYR A 10 -7.51 -13.10 17.59
N LYS A 11 -7.56 -14.42 17.36
CA LYS A 11 -7.35 -15.02 16.04
C LYS A 11 -8.54 -14.65 15.15
N GLY A 12 -8.35 -13.68 14.25
CA GLY A 12 -9.40 -13.12 13.41
C GLY A 12 -9.32 -11.61 13.17
N LEU A 13 -8.34 -10.93 13.79
CA LEU A 13 -8.08 -9.49 13.67
C LEU A 13 -7.95 -9.04 12.20
N GLN A 14 -9.04 -8.47 11.66
CA GLN A 14 -9.18 -7.75 10.39
C GLN A 14 -8.30 -8.25 9.25
N LYS A 15 -8.87 -9.06 8.34
CA LYS A 15 -8.23 -9.33 7.04
C LYS A 15 -7.92 -7.98 6.40
N PRO A 16 -6.64 -7.61 6.20
CA PRO A 16 -6.30 -6.34 5.60
C PRO A 16 -6.96 -6.27 4.23
N LEU A 17 -7.49 -5.10 3.87
CA LEU A 17 -8.15 -4.87 2.59
C LEU A 17 -7.15 -5.16 1.46
N ILE A 18 -7.24 -6.37 0.90
CA ILE A 18 -6.44 -6.84 -0.23
C ILE A 18 -7.40 -6.93 -1.40
N PHE A 19 -7.29 -5.99 -2.32
CA PHE A 19 -8.10 -5.99 -3.54
C PHE A 19 -7.24 -6.50 -4.69
N LYS A 20 -7.54 -7.70 -5.18
CA LYS A 20 -6.90 -8.28 -6.38
C LYS A 20 -5.36 -8.30 -6.32
N GLY A 21 -4.79 -8.56 -5.13
CA GLY A 21 -3.35 -8.58 -4.88
C GLY A 21 -2.74 -7.23 -4.44
N PHE A 22 -3.47 -6.13 -4.58
CA PHE A 22 -3.05 -4.81 -4.10
C PHE A 22 -3.42 -4.62 -2.63
N LYS A 23 -2.43 -4.27 -1.81
CA LYS A 23 -2.62 -3.98 -0.38
C LYS A 23 -3.07 -2.53 -0.18
N GLY A 24 -4.18 -2.33 0.53
CA GLY A 24 -4.70 -1.07 1.08
C GLY A 24 -4.17 0.22 0.44
N LYS A 25 -3.10 0.79 1.03
CA LYS A 25 -2.47 2.06 0.62
C LYS A 25 -2.23 2.19 -0.90
N PHE A 26 -1.86 1.10 -1.57
CA PHE A 26 -1.54 1.11 -3.01
C PHE A 26 -2.78 1.19 -3.90
N ILE A 27 -3.95 0.78 -3.40
CA ILE A 27 -5.23 0.91 -4.12
C ILE A 27 -5.55 2.38 -4.33
N TYR A 28 -5.27 3.23 -3.33
CA TYR A 28 -5.49 4.68 -3.44
C TYR A 28 -4.59 5.33 -4.49
N PHE A 29 -3.32 4.92 -4.58
CA PHE A 29 -2.42 5.37 -5.65
C PHE A 29 -2.90 4.95 -7.04
N GLY A 30 -3.41 3.71 -7.16
CA GLY A 30 -4.00 3.22 -8.42
C GLY A 30 -5.23 4.04 -8.82
N ALA A 31 -6.18 4.24 -7.90
CA ALA A 31 -7.36 5.07 -8.16
C ALA A 31 -6.99 6.51 -8.52
N GLY A 32 -6.01 7.10 -7.81
CA GLY A 32 -5.47 8.42 -8.11
C GLY A 32 -4.85 8.52 -9.51
N CYS A 33 -4.07 7.52 -9.94
CA CYS A 33 -3.52 7.48 -11.30
C CYS A 33 -4.61 7.41 -12.37
N VAL A 34 -5.69 6.68 -12.12
CA VAL A 34 -6.80 6.57 -13.08
C VAL A 34 -7.49 7.93 -13.24
N ILE A 35 -7.84 8.58 -12.14
CA ILE A 35 -8.50 9.89 -12.16
C ILE A 35 -7.57 10.93 -12.80
N ALA A 36 -6.31 10.99 -12.38
CA ALA A 36 -5.33 11.93 -12.92
C ALA A 36 -5.09 11.70 -14.43
N GLY A 37 -4.99 10.44 -14.87
CA GLY A 37 -4.81 10.10 -16.28
C GLY A 37 -5.98 10.54 -17.16
N LEU A 38 -7.22 10.40 -16.67
CA LEU A 38 -8.40 10.87 -17.40
C LEU A 38 -8.43 12.40 -17.51
N VAL A 39 -8.14 13.12 -16.42
CA VAL A 39 -8.09 14.59 -16.41
C VAL A 39 -6.98 15.09 -17.34
N LEU A 40 -5.78 14.52 -17.24
CA LEU A 40 -4.64 14.90 -18.09
C LEU A 40 -4.92 14.60 -19.57
N CYS A 41 -5.52 13.46 -19.89
CA CYS A 41 -5.92 13.11 -21.25
C CYS A 41 -6.94 14.11 -21.81
N ALA A 42 -7.94 14.50 -21.02
CA ALA A 42 -8.94 15.49 -21.44
C ALA A 42 -8.30 16.85 -21.70
N VAL A 43 -7.45 17.33 -20.80
CA VAL A 43 -6.76 18.62 -20.97
C VAL A 43 -5.80 18.60 -22.17
N MET A 44 -5.00 17.54 -22.32
CA MET A 44 -4.03 17.44 -23.41
C MET A 44 -4.70 17.29 -24.78
N SER A 45 -5.83 16.59 -24.83
CA SER A 45 -6.61 16.45 -26.08
C SER A 45 -7.25 17.75 -26.53
N MET A 46 -7.63 18.64 -25.60
CA MET A 46 -8.13 19.98 -25.91
C MET A 46 -7.03 20.94 -26.38
N VAL A 47 -5.84 20.90 -25.76
CA VAL A 47 -4.78 21.88 -26.02
C VAL A 47 -3.96 21.54 -27.27
N VAL A 48 -3.61 20.26 -27.46
CA VAL A 48 -2.67 19.85 -28.51
C VAL A 48 -3.39 19.14 -29.64
N SER A 49 -3.94 17.96 -29.38
CA SER A 49 -4.68 17.11 -30.32
C SER A 49 -5.14 15.81 -29.65
N PHE A 50 -6.15 15.14 -30.22
CA PHE A 50 -6.65 13.86 -29.70
C PHE A 50 -5.58 12.76 -29.61
N VAL A 51 -4.67 12.70 -30.59
CA VAL A 51 -3.56 11.71 -30.63
C VAL A 51 -2.63 11.87 -29.42
N TRP A 52 -2.30 13.11 -29.07
CA TRP A 52 -1.47 13.41 -27.90
C TRP A 52 -2.17 13.09 -26.59
N GLY A 53 -3.49 13.34 -26.51
CA GLY A 53 -4.32 12.89 -25.40
C GLY A 53 -4.22 11.37 -25.19
N GLY A 54 -4.38 10.59 -26.26
CA GLY A 54 -4.24 9.14 -26.22
C GLY A 54 -2.85 8.67 -25.74
N ILE A 55 -1.77 9.27 -26.25
CA ILE A 55 -0.40 8.95 -25.83
C ILE A 55 -0.21 9.26 -24.34
N THR A 56 -0.67 10.42 -23.87
CA THR A 56 -0.56 10.78 -22.45
C THR A 56 -1.31 9.80 -21.54
N LEU A 57 -2.49 9.33 -21.95
CA LEU A 57 -3.25 8.34 -21.19
C LEU A 57 -2.46 7.03 -21.04
N VAL A 58 -1.87 6.53 -22.13
CA VAL A 58 -1.05 5.31 -22.12
C VAL A 58 0.15 5.48 -21.18
N VAL A 59 0.89 6.58 -21.32
CA VAL A 59 2.07 6.85 -20.48
C VAL A 59 1.70 6.94 -19.00
N VAL A 60 0.63 7.64 -18.65
CA VAL A 60 0.20 7.78 -17.26
C VAL A 60 -0.27 6.45 -16.67
N MET A 61 -1.01 5.64 -17.43
CA MET A 61 -1.49 4.34 -16.96
C MET A 61 -0.34 3.36 -16.74
N PHE A 62 0.52 3.17 -17.73
CA PHE A 62 1.68 2.26 -17.61
C PHE A 62 2.69 2.77 -16.57
N GLY A 63 2.96 4.07 -16.54
CA GLY A 63 3.82 4.70 -15.53
C GLY A 63 3.26 4.53 -14.12
N GLY A 64 1.98 4.85 -13.92
CA GLY A 64 1.30 4.73 -12.62
C GLY A 64 1.25 3.30 -12.09
N LEU A 65 0.96 2.32 -12.96
CA LEU A 65 1.01 0.91 -12.63
C LEU A 65 2.43 0.46 -12.25
N SER A 66 3.43 0.87 -13.02
CA SER A 66 4.83 0.49 -12.77
C SER A 66 5.34 1.05 -11.44
N ILE A 67 5.06 2.32 -11.16
CA ILE A 67 5.41 2.97 -9.88
C ILE A 67 4.72 2.25 -8.71
N THR A 68 3.43 1.95 -8.85
CA THR A 68 2.68 1.25 -7.80
C THR A 68 3.23 -0.14 -7.54
N ALA A 69 3.59 -0.89 -8.59
CA ALA A 69 4.21 -2.21 -8.48
C ALA A 69 5.60 -2.14 -7.80
N MET A 70 6.41 -1.14 -8.13
CA MET A 70 7.70 -0.91 -7.46
C MET A 70 7.53 -0.57 -5.98
N LEU A 71 6.55 0.28 -5.64
CA LEU A 71 6.27 0.67 -4.26
C LEU A 71 5.74 -0.51 -3.44
N GLN A 72 4.99 -1.42 -4.03
CA GLN A 72 4.54 -2.66 -3.37
C GLN A 72 5.69 -3.57 -2.95
N LYS A 73 6.76 -3.65 -3.76
CA LYS A 73 7.95 -4.45 -3.43
C LYS A 73 8.68 -3.94 -2.17
N LYS A 74 8.54 -2.66 -1.83
CA LYS A 74 9.14 -2.05 -0.62
C LYS A 74 8.38 -2.40 0.67
N GLY A 75 7.21 -3.03 0.57
CA GLY A 75 6.38 -3.42 1.72
C GLY A 75 5.33 -2.36 2.10
N LEU A 76 4.30 -2.80 2.84
CA LEU A 76 3.15 -1.98 3.19
C LEU A 76 3.44 -0.99 4.34
N HIS A 77 4.28 -1.42 5.29
CA HIS A 77 4.63 -0.62 6.46
C HIS A 77 6.08 -0.19 6.36
N ASN A 78 6.31 1.10 6.60
CA ASN A 78 7.66 1.61 6.76
C ASN A 78 8.19 1.08 8.09
N LYS A 79 9.16 0.17 8.06
CA LYS A 79 9.76 -0.34 9.29
C LYS A 79 10.78 0.67 9.77
N ASP A 80 10.48 1.29 10.91
CA ASP A 80 11.42 2.17 11.60
C ASP A 80 12.61 1.33 12.07
N LYS A 81 13.77 1.49 11.42
CA LYS A 81 15.00 0.77 11.76
C LYS A 81 15.79 1.60 12.77
N ARG A 82 15.30 1.67 14.01
CA ARG A 82 16.12 2.20 15.10
C ARG A 82 17.23 1.20 15.41
N LYS A 83 18.47 1.68 15.55
CA LYS A 83 19.60 0.88 16.04
C LYS A 83 19.48 0.79 17.57
N GLY A 84 19.24 -0.42 18.09
CA GLY A 84 19.12 -0.67 19.53
C GLY A 84 19.02 -2.17 19.82
N GLU A 85 19.40 -2.55 21.04
CA GLU A 85 19.29 -3.92 21.54
C GLU A 85 17.84 -4.18 21.98
N TYR A 86 17.18 -5.18 21.40
CA TYR A 86 15.81 -5.56 21.75
C TYR A 86 15.84 -6.86 22.55
N ILE A 87 15.62 -6.78 23.86
CA ILE A 87 15.43 -7.97 24.72
C ILE A 87 13.96 -8.38 24.65
N VAL A 88 13.65 -9.44 23.90
CA VAL A 88 12.30 -10.02 23.86
C VAL A 88 12.19 -11.08 24.96
N THR A 89 11.68 -10.70 26.12
CA THR A 89 11.28 -11.66 27.16
C THR A 89 9.99 -12.35 26.74
N ARG A 90 9.94 -13.70 26.82
CA ARG A 90 8.78 -14.51 26.41
C ARG A 90 7.49 -13.98 27.06
N THR A 91 6.68 -13.27 26.27
CA THR A 91 5.41 -12.66 26.72
C THR A 91 4.20 -13.58 26.54
N PHE A 92 4.38 -14.71 25.85
CA PHE A 92 3.30 -15.65 25.56
C PHE A 92 3.33 -16.81 26.56
N GLN A 93 2.41 -16.80 27.51
CA GLN A 93 2.07 -17.99 28.28
C GLN A 93 1.05 -18.78 27.46
N ARG A 94 1.42 -20.00 27.05
CA ARG A 94 0.53 -20.90 26.32
C ARG A 94 -0.44 -21.48 27.34
N ASP A 95 -1.67 -20.96 27.36
CA ASP A 95 -2.75 -21.58 28.11
C ASP A 95 -3.02 -22.97 27.50
N ASN A 96 -2.76 -24.01 28.29
CA ASN A 96 -2.93 -25.40 27.90
C ASN A 96 -4.21 -25.87 28.59
N LYS A 97 -5.33 -25.71 27.88
CA LYS A 97 -6.64 -26.18 28.31
C LYS A 97 -6.99 -27.47 27.58
#